data_AF-A0A8T5UXK2-F1
#
_entry.id   AF-A0A8T5UXK2-F1
#
_cell.length_a   1.000
_cell.length_b   1.000
_cell.length_c   1.000
_cell.angle_alpha   90.00
_cell.angle_beta   90.00
_cell.angle_gamma   90.00
#
_symmetry.space_group_name_H-M   'P 1'
#
loop_
_entity.id
_entity.type
_entity.pdbx_description
1 polymer ?
#
loop_
_entity_poly.entity_id
_entity_poly.type
_entity_poly.pdbx_seq_one_letter_code
_entity_poly.pdbx_strand_id
1 'polypeptide(L)' 'MDKLTDKLVVEIYNDLKKDYSGVDRIDMENENVFRIYADDDTLWKIFEDMMNEFNSIEFDAGTGETHFLRVII' A
#
# COMPACT_ATOMS: atom_id res chain seq x y z
N MET A 1 20.50 -8.73 -6.63
CA MET A 1 19.59 -7.90 -7.45
C MET A 1 18.41 -8.78 -7.77
N ASP A 2 17.49 -8.83 -6.82
CA ASP A 2 16.40 -9.79 -6.78
C ASP A 2 15.29 -9.33 -7.72
N LYS A 3 15.21 -9.97 -8.89
CA LYS A 3 14.16 -9.74 -9.90
C LYS A 3 12.75 -10.16 -9.44
N LEU A 4 12.64 -10.75 -8.24
CA LEU A 4 11.37 -11.24 -7.69
C LEU A 4 10.54 -10.10 -7.08
N THR A 5 11.20 -9.13 -6.46
CA THR A 5 10.52 -8.04 -5.75
C THR A 5 9.77 -7.11 -6.71
N ASP A 6 10.41 -6.71 -7.81
CA ASP A 6 9.86 -5.78 -8.82
C ASP A 6 8.55 -6.27 -9.47
N LYS A 7 8.41 -7.59 -9.63
CA LYS A 7 7.20 -8.16 -10.23
C LYS A 7 6.03 -8.19 -9.24
N LEU A 8 6.31 -8.57 -8.00
CA LEU A 8 5.34 -8.53 -6.89
C LEU A 8 4.86 -7.11 -6.63
N VAL A 9 5.76 -6.13 -6.65
CA VAL A 9 5.45 -4.69 -6.54
C VAL A 9 4.39 -4.27 -7.55
N VAL A 10 4.63 -4.59 -8.83
CA VAL A 10 3.74 -4.16 -9.92
C VAL A 10 2.40 -4.88 -9.84
N GLU A 11 2.41 -6.17 -9.48
CA GLU A 11 1.17 -6.91 -9.27
C GLU A 11 0.35 -6.32 -8.13
N ILE A 12 0.95 -6.05 -6.96
CA ILE A 12 0.28 -5.41 -5.82
C ILE A 12 -0.25 -4.02 -6.20
N TYR A 13 0.55 -3.18 -6.87
CA TYR A 13 0.10 -1.86 -7.33
C TYR A 13 -1.14 -1.97 -8.23
N ASN A 14 -1.11 -2.91 -9.18
CA ASN A 14 -2.16 -3.05 -10.18
C ASN A 14 -3.42 -3.70 -9.59
N ASP A 15 -3.26 -4.62 -8.64
CA ASP A 15 -4.35 -5.24 -7.90
C ASP A 15 -5.01 -4.21 -6.99
N LEU A 16 -4.23 -3.47 -6.19
CA LEU A 16 -4.75 -2.42 -5.31
C LEU A 16 -5.53 -1.35 -6.09
N LYS A 17 -4.99 -0.88 -7.22
CA LYS A 17 -5.66 0.15 -8.02
C LYS A 17 -6.92 -0.37 -8.71
N LYS A 18 -7.03 -1.69 -8.93
CA LYS A 18 -8.16 -2.31 -9.61
C LYS A 18 -9.26 -2.73 -8.62
N ASP A 19 -8.89 -3.28 -7.47
CA ASP A 19 -9.81 -3.68 -6.41
C ASP A 19 -10.29 -2.47 -5.58
N TYR A 20 -9.43 -1.46 -5.41
CA TYR A 20 -9.74 -0.27 -4.61
C TYR A 20 -9.75 0.99 -5.46
N SER A 21 -10.92 1.35 -6.00
CA SER A 21 -11.13 2.62 -6.71
C SER A 21 -10.93 3.88 -5.86
N GLY A 22 -10.88 3.75 -4.52
CA GLY A 22 -10.61 4.87 -3.62
C GLY A 22 -9.12 5.18 -3.43
N VAL A 23 -8.23 4.43 -4.09
CA VAL A 23 -6.80 4.73 -4.09
C VAL A 23 -6.52 5.94 -4.97
N ASP A 24 -6.08 7.02 -4.34
CA ASP A 24 -5.75 8.28 -4.99
C ASP A 24 -4.39 8.17 -5.68
N ARG A 25 -3.40 7.64 -4.95
CA ARG A 25 -2.02 7.47 -5.44
C ARG A 25 -1.28 6.38 -4.66
N ILE A 26 -0.35 5.70 -5.31
CA ILE A 26 0.61 4.81 -4.64
C ILE A 26 2.01 5.29 -4.98
N ASP A 27 2.82 5.51 -3.97
CA ASP A 27 4.22 5.91 -4.07
C ASP A 27 5.11 4.78 -3.60
N MET A 28 6.15 4.47 -4.37
CA MET A 28 7.12 3.46 -4.00
C MET A 28 8.31 4.16 -3.33
N GLU A 29 8.42 3.99 -2.01
CA GLU A 29 9.49 4.61 -1.24
C GLU A 29 10.81 3.85 -1.45
N ASN A 30 10.73 2.51 -1.48
CA ASN A 30 11.86 1.61 -1.72
C ASN A 30 11.38 0.34 -2.44
N GLU A 31 12.34 -0.50 -2.83
CA GLU A 31 12.16 -1.84 -3.41
C GLU A 31 11.10 -2.68 -2.67
N ASN A 32 11.01 -2.49 -1.36
CA ASN A 32 10.15 -3.26 -0.46
C ASN A 32 9.13 -2.40 0.32
N VAL A 33 9.00 -1.11 0.02
CA VAL A 33 8.15 -0.19 0.81
C VAL A 33 7.25 0.63 -0.10
N PHE A 34 5.93 0.52 0.09
CA PHE A 34 4.91 1.28 -0.63
C PHE A 34 4.16 2.20 0.31
N ARG A 35 3.79 3.39 -0.19
CA ARG A 35 2.91 4.35 0.44
C ARG A 35 1.64 4.48 -0.38
N ILE A 36 0.54 3.99 0.12
CA ILE A 36 -0.76 4.01 -0.52
C ILE A 36 -1.54 5.17 0.08
N TYR A 37 -1.90 6.13 -0.75
CA TYR A 37 -2.73 7.29 -0.42
C TYR A 37 -4.14 7.01 -0.92
N ALA A 38 -5.10 7.03 -0.01
CA ALA A 38 -6.51 6.76 -0.30
C ALA A 38 -7.38 7.40 0.79
N ASP A 39 -8.70 7.42 0.59
CA ASP A 39 -9.64 7.78 1.65
C ASP A 39 -9.55 6.81 2.84
N ASP A 40 -9.87 7.27 4.04
CA ASP A 40 -9.85 6.48 5.28
C ASP A 40 -10.53 5.11 5.17
N ASP A 41 -11.72 5.05 4.55
CA ASP A 41 -12.47 3.79 4.35
C ASP A 41 -11.69 2.80 3.47
N THR A 42 -11.02 3.33 2.45
CA THR A 42 -10.23 2.53 1.51
C THR A 42 -8.93 2.08 2.16
N LEU A 43 -8.23 2.98 2.87
CA LEU A 43 -7.04 2.60 3.63
C LEU A 43 -7.38 1.55 4.67
N TRP A 44 -8.50 1.69 5.38
CA TRP A 44 -8.90 0.70 6.38
C TRP A 44 -9.14 -0.68 5.77
N LYS A 45 -9.86 -0.74 4.63
CA LYS A 45 -10.07 -2.00 3.91
C LYS A 45 -8.77 -2.65 3.44
N ILE A 46 -7.87 -1.85 2.86
CA ILE A 46 -6.57 -2.34 2.41
C ILE A 46 -5.76 -2.85 3.60
N PHE A 47 -5.78 -2.14 4.72
CA PHE A 47 -5.12 -2.59 5.95
C PHE A 47 -5.66 -3.93 6.43
N GLU A 48 -6.98 -4.11 6.49
CA GLU A 48 -7.60 -5.36 6.94
C GLU A 48 -7.28 -6.54 6.01
N ASP A 49 -7.30 -6.31 4.69
CA ASP A 49 -7.03 -7.34 3.68
C ASP A 49 -5.53 -7.73 3.70
N MET A 50 -4.67 -6.71 3.63
CA MET A 50 -3.23 -6.90 3.56
C MET A 50 -2.61 -7.30 4.92
N MET A 51 -3.23 -7.02 6.07
CA MET A 51 -2.77 -7.54 7.37
C MET A 51 -2.73 -9.08 7.41
N ASN A 52 -3.53 -9.75 6.57
CA ASN A 52 -3.51 -11.20 6.44
C ASN A 52 -2.38 -11.71 5.51
N GLU A 53 -2.03 -10.94 4.48
CA GLU A 53 -1.10 -11.38 3.42
C GLU A 53 0.34 -10.87 3.60
N PHE A 54 0.56 -9.75 4.29
CA PHE A 54 1.86 -9.08 4.36
C PHE A 54 2.49 -9.15 5.75
N ASN A 55 3.81 -9.19 5.81
CA ASN A 55 4.56 -9.33 7.07
C ASN A 55 4.50 -8.07 7.94
N SER A 56 4.37 -6.88 7.34
CA SER A 56 4.31 -5.62 8.09
C SER A 56 3.61 -4.51 7.31
N ILE A 57 2.60 -3.93 7.95
CA ILE A 57 1.89 -2.75 7.45
C ILE A 57 1.81 -1.73 8.57
N GLU A 58 2.16 -0.50 8.24
CA GLU A 58 2.07 0.65 9.14
C GLU A 58 1.06 1.64 8.57
N PHE A 59 0.00 1.94 9.31
CA PHE A 59 -0.90 3.04 8.97
C PHE A 59 -0.33 4.33 9.53
N ASP A 60 0.14 5.22 8.65
CA ASP A 60 0.61 6.54 9.03
C ASP A 60 -0.51 7.53 8.77
N ALA A 61 -1.19 7.91 9.84
CA ALA A 61 -2.25 8.91 9.80
C ALA A 61 -1.70 10.34 9.66
N GLY A 62 -0.37 10.55 9.63
CA GLY A 62 0.25 11.87 9.54
C GLY A 62 -0.12 12.82 10.68
N THR A 63 0.82 13.64 11.15
CA THR A 63 0.48 14.78 12.02
C THR A 63 -0.09 15.98 11.24
N GLY A 64 -0.34 15.82 9.93
CA GLY A 64 -0.85 16.88 9.05
C GLY A 64 -1.52 16.30 7.80
N GLU A 65 -2.85 16.26 7.82
CA GLU A 65 -3.78 16.36 6.69
C GLU A 65 -3.78 15.26 5.59
N THR A 66 -2.88 14.28 5.57
CA THR A 66 -2.98 13.19 4.58
C THR A 66 -2.61 11.84 5.18
N HIS A 67 -3.59 10.95 5.21
CA HIS A 67 -3.45 9.58 5.70
C HIS A 67 -2.91 8.69 4.58
N PHE A 68 -2.00 7.78 4.93
CA PHE A 68 -1.49 6.79 4.00
C PHE A 68 -1.14 5.48 4.69
N LEU A 69 -1.20 4.40 3.93
CA LEU A 69 -0.74 3.09 4.34
C LEU A 69 0.67 2.84 3.85
N ARG A 70 1.54 2.42 4.75
CA ARG A 70 2.88 1.99 4.44
C ARG A 70 2.96 0.47 4.49
N VAL A 71 3.15 -0.16 3.34
CA VAL A 71 3.22 -1.62 3.21
C VAL A 71 4.66 -2.03 3.02
N ILE A 72 5.13 -2.98 3.83
CA ILE A 72 6.49 -3.51 3.80
C ILE A 72 6.42 -4.99 3.39
N ILE A 73 7.00 -5.31 2.22
CA ILE A 73 7.11 -6.69 1.68
C ILE A 73 8.43 -7.36 2.00
#